data_AF-A0A2E0WP47-F1
#
_entry.id   AF-A0A2E0WP47-F1
#
_cell.length_a   1.000
_cell.length_b   1.000
_cell.length_c   1.000
_cell.angle_alpha   90.00
_cell.angle_beta   90.00
_cell.angle_gamma   90.00
#
_symmetry.space_group_name_H-M   'P 1'
#
loop_
_entity.id
_entity.type
_entity.pdbx_description
1 polymer ?
#
loop_
_entity_poly.entity_id
_entity_poly.type
_entity_poly.pdbx_seq_one_letter_code
_entity_poly.pdbx_strand_id
1 'polypeptide(L)' 'QVAAEIRGFRPPEPYKGKGVKYADETIIRKEAKKK' A
#
# COMPACT_ATOMS: atom_id res chain seq x y z
N GLN A 1 15.94 -1.23 -8.74
CA GLN A 1 15.12 -1.59 -9.91
C GLN A 1 14.10 -2.67 -9.55
N VAL A 2 14.54 -3.85 -9.07
CA VAL A 2 13.68 -4.99 -8.69
C VAL A 2 12.61 -4.69 -7.62
N ALA A 3 12.92 -3.92 -6.57
CA ALA A 3 11.95 -3.60 -5.52
C ALA A 3 10.72 -2.81 -6.05
N ALA A 4 10.93 -1.96 -7.07
CA ALA A 4 9.84 -1.22 -7.71
C ALA A 4 8.95 -2.15 -8.55
N GLU A 5 9.54 -3.14 -9.22
CA GLU A 5 8.81 -4.17 -9.97
C GLU A 5 7.93 -5.00 -9.02
N ILE A 6 8.49 -5.47 -7.90
CA ILE A 6 7.75 -6.24 -6.87
C ILE A 6 6.58 -5.42 -6.29
N ARG A 7 6.79 -4.11 -6.06
CA ARG A 7 5.72 -3.21 -5.60
C ARG A 7 4.62 -3.00 -6.65
N GLY A 8 4.96 -3.03 -7.93
CA GLY A 8 4.03 -2.91 -9.05
C GLY A 8 3.03 -4.07 -9.14
N PHE A 9 3.43 -5.28 -8.78
CA PHE A 9 2.52 -6.44 -8.79
C PHE A 9 1.41 -6.35 -7.73
N ARG A 10 1.68 -5.73 -6.57
CA ARG A 10 0.69 -5.57 -5.51
C ARG A 10 0.92 -4.29 -4.71
N PRO A 11 0.47 -3.13 -5.21
CA PRO A 11 0.64 -1.87 -4.50
C PRO A 11 -0.18 -1.84 -3.20
N PRO A 12 0.22 -1.02 -2.21
CA PRO A 12 -0.50 -0.90 -0.96
C PRO A 12 -1.87 -0.24 -1.15
N GLU A 13 -2.92 -0.88 -0.65
CA GLU A 13 -4.29 -0.37 -0.75
C GLU A 13 -4.53 0.91 0.08
N PRO A 14 -5.32 1.88 -0.42
CA PRO A 14 -5.56 3.16 0.26
C PRO A 14 -6.47 3.07 1.48
N TYR A 15 -7.07 1.91 1.82
CA TYR A 15 -7.96 1.78 2.98
C TYR A 15 -7.31 0.99 4.11
N LYS A 16 -6.84 -0.22 3.80
CA LYS A 16 -6.25 -1.15 4.77
C LYS A 16 -4.73 -1.22 4.72
N GLY A 17 -4.09 -0.53 3.75
CA GLY A 17 -2.64 -0.55 3.57
C GLY A 17 -2.08 -1.93 3.19
N LYS A 18 -2.91 -2.84 2.66
CA LYS A 18 -2.49 -4.19 2.27
C LYS A 18 -1.74 -4.13 0.94
N GLY A 19 -0.56 -4.75 0.86
CA GLY A 19 0.26 -4.78 -0.34
C GLY A 19 1.75 -4.74 0.00
N VAL A 20 2.59 -4.68 -1.04
CA VAL A 20 4.05 -4.51 -0.92
C VAL A 20 4.34 -3.03 -0.70
N LYS A 21 5.04 -2.72 0.39
CA LYS A 21 5.43 -1.36 0.77
C LYS A 21 6.89 -1.34 1.21
N TYR A 22 7.49 -0.15 1.21
CA TYR A 22 8.80 0.01 1.85
C TYR A 22 8.66 0.06 3.38
N ALA A 23 9.75 -0.26 4.08
CA ALA A 23 9.74 -0.37 5.55
C ALA A 23 9.49 0.99 6.23
N ASP A 24 9.97 2.05 5.59
CA ASP A 24 9.93 3.46 5.97
C ASP A 24 8.74 4.23 5.36
N GLU A 25 7.94 3.58 4.50
CA GLU A 25 6.81 4.23 3.82
C GLU A 25 5.56 4.33 4.72
N THR A 26 5.07 5.55 4.90
CA THR A 26 3.79 5.81 5.56
C THR A 26 2.66 5.89 4.54
N ILE A 27 1.73 4.92 4.56
CA ILE A 27 0.58 4.88 3.65
C ILE A 27 -0.56 5.73 4.20
N ILE A 28 -1.00 6.73 3.44
CA ILE A 28 -2.17 7.54 3.75
C ILE A 28 -3.42 6.67 3.57
N ARG A 29 -4.13 6.39 4.67
CA ARG A 29 -5.34 5.58 4.65
C ARG A 29 -6.58 6.47 4.60
N LYS A 30 -7.51 6.16 3.70
CA LYS A 30 -8.86 6.73 3.64
C LYS A 30 -9.76 5.99 4.61
N GLU A 31 -10.71 6.69 5.22
CA GLU A 31 -11.78 6.03 5.97
C GLU A 31 -12.62 5.16 5.02
N ALA A 32 -12.84 3.91 5.44
CA ALA A 32 -13.86 3.09 4.81
C ALA A 32 -15.24 3.59 5.26
N LYS A 33 -16.25 3.48 4.38
CA LYS A 33 -17.64 3.79 4.73
C LYS A 33 -18.05 2.95 5.95
N LYS A 34 -18.19 3.59 7.11
CA LYS A 34 -18.76 2.97 8.32
C LYS A 34 -20.23 2.64 8.01
N LYS A 35 -20.63 1.41 8.30
CA LYS A 35 -22.02 0.95 8.20
C LYS A 35 -22.71 1.13 9.55
#